data_AF-A0A7J2UTZ7-F1
#
_entry.id   AF-A0A7J2UTZ7-F1
#
_cell.length_a   1.000
_cell.length_b   1.000
_cell.length_c   1.000
_cell.angle_alpha   90.00
_cell.angle_beta   90.00
_cell.angle_gamma   90.00
#
_symmetry.space_group_name_H-M   'P 1'
#
loop_
_entity.id
_entity.type
_entity.pdbx_description
1 polymer ?
#
loop_
_entity_poly.entity_id
_entity_poly.type
_entity_poly.pdbx_seq_one_letter_code
_entity_poly.pdbx_strand_id
1 'polypeptide(L)'
;FEENSEDYLGMIEKEFPAIKEILIDERNNFMVRNIIKIGEKHQNIVAFVGDAHVVGMARQLGCDTEVIRLKKLREMKAESNSSFSIKFGGG
;
A
#
# COMPACT_ATOMS: atom_id res chain seq x y z
N PHE A 1 -9.02 -11.91 -3.86
CA PHE A 1 -8.15 -11.26 -2.85
C PHE A 1 -8.16 -9.75 -2.99
N GLU A 2 -7.85 -9.16 -4.16
CA GLU A 2 -7.87 -7.69 -4.35
C GLU A 2 -9.27 -7.04 -4.18
N GLU A 3 -10.37 -7.71 -4.53
CA GLU A 3 -11.69 -7.04 -4.58
C GLU A 3 -12.39 -6.87 -3.22
N ASN A 4 -12.06 -7.68 -2.22
CA ASN A 4 -12.75 -7.70 -0.91
C ASN A 4 -11.80 -7.44 0.26
N SER A 5 -10.63 -6.83 0.00
CA SER A 5 -9.61 -6.59 1.02
C SER A 5 -10.14 -5.69 2.14
N GLU A 6 -10.87 -4.64 1.77
CA GLU A 6 -11.49 -3.70 2.71
C GLU A 6 -12.58 -4.34 3.56
N ASP A 7 -13.46 -5.15 2.96
CA ASP A 7 -14.51 -5.87 3.70
C ASP A 7 -13.89 -6.83 4.72
N TYR A 8 -12.84 -7.55 4.32
CA TYR A 8 -12.13 -8.46 5.22
C TYR A 8 -11.46 -7.72 6.38
N LEU A 9 -10.82 -6.58 6.09
CA LEU A 9 -10.26 -5.69 7.12
C LEU A 9 -11.33 -5.16 8.07
N GLY A 10 -12.49 -4.76 7.56
CA GLY A 10 -13.63 -4.33 8.37
C GLY A 10 -14.16 -5.43 9.28
N MET A 11 -14.22 -6.68 8.79
CA MET A 11 -14.57 -7.84 9.62
C MET A 11 -13.54 -8.07 10.72
N ILE A 12 -12.23 -8.00 10.44
CA ILE A 12 -11.19 -8.14 11.46
C ILE A 12 -11.28 -7.01 12.49
N GLU A 13 -11.49 -5.76 12.06
CA GLU A 13 -11.63 -4.62 12.97
C GLU A 13 -12.82 -4.80 13.92
N LYS A 14 -13.94 -5.34 13.42
CA LYS A 14 -15.13 -5.61 14.23
C LYS A 14 -14.93 -6.76 15.22
N GLU A 15 -14.39 -7.89 14.76
CA GLU A 15 -14.30 -9.11 15.58
C GLU A 15 -13.04 -9.14 16.46
N PHE A 16 -11.94 -8.52 16.00
CA PHE A 16 -10.62 -8.56 16.63
C PHE A 16 -9.87 -7.22 16.48
N PRO A 17 -10.37 -6.13 17.11
CA PRO A 17 -9.82 -4.78 16.93
C PRO A 17 -8.32 -4.68 17.26
N ALA A 18 -7.87 -5.33 18.34
CA ALA A 18 -6.46 -5.35 18.73
C ALA A 18 -5.55 -6.01 17.68
N ILE A 19 -6.06 -7.03 16.95
CA ILE A 19 -5.29 -7.67 15.87
C ILE A 19 -5.12 -6.70 14.71
N LYS A 20 -6.18 -5.98 14.32
CA LYS A 20 -6.11 -4.97 13.26
C LYS A 20 -5.17 -3.83 13.64
N GLU A 21 -5.22 -3.37 14.88
CA GLU A 21 -4.32 -2.33 15.39
C GLU A 21 -2.85 -2.74 15.22
N ILE A 22 -2.45 -3.89 15.76
CA ILE A 22 -1.06 -4.36 15.73
C ILE A 22 -0.60 -4.72 14.32
N LEU A 23 -1.40 -5.50 13.58
CA LEU A 23 -0.97 -6.06 12.29
C LEU A 23 -1.10 -5.10 11.12
N ILE A 24 -1.94 -4.07 11.24
CA ILE A 24 -2.25 -3.17 10.13
C ILE A 24 -1.93 -1.73 10.51
N ASP A 25 -2.53 -1.18 11.56
CA ASP A 25 -2.43 0.25 11.85
C ASP A 25 -1.02 0.66 12.30
N GLU A 26 -0.38 -0.12 13.18
CA GLU A 26 1.01 0.16 13.58
C GLU A 26 1.97 0.05 12.40
N ARG A 27 1.75 -0.92 11.51
CA ARG A 27 2.55 -1.08 10.28
C ARG A 27 2.31 0.06 9.30
N ASN A 28 1.07 0.55 9.17
CA ASN A 28 0.76 1.76 8.40
C ASN A 28 1.57 2.95 8.95
N ASN A 29 1.51 3.18 10.26
CA ASN A 29 2.23 4.27 10.93
C ASN A 29 3.74 4.17 10.71
N PHE A 30 4.31 2.97 10.73
CA PHE A 30 5.73 2.75 10.48
C PHE A 30 6.10 3.06 9.02
N MET A 31 5.33 2.57 8.06
CA MET A 31 5.59 2.80 6.63
C MET A 31 5.45 4.28 6.25
N VAL A 32 4.41 4.95 6.74
CA VAL A 32 4.17 6.38 6.49
C VAL A 32 5.32 7.23 7.02
N ARG A 33 5.77 6.97 8.25
CA ARG A 33 6.93 7.67 8.83
C ARG A 33 8.18 7.51 7.96
N ASN A 34 8.41 6.33 7.40
CA ASN A 34 9.54 6.10 6.52
C ASN A 34 9.39 6.85 5.18
N ILE A 35 8.20 6.87 4.59
CA ILE A 35 7.96 7.61 3.34
C ILE A 35 8.19 9.11 3.56
N ILE A 36 7.66 9.69 4.65
CA ILE A 36 7.86 11.10 4.98
C ILE A 36 9.36 11.41 5.12
N LYS A 37 10.09 10.58 5.85
CA LYS A 37 11.54 10.75 6.04
C LYS A 37 12.33 10.65 4.74
N ILE A 38 11.93 9.76 3.82
CA ILE A 38 12.54 9.68 2.49
C ILE A 38 12.18 10.92 1.66
N GLY A 39 10.96 11.44 1.83
CA GLY A 39 10.46 12.67 1.19
C GLY A 39 11.25 13.92 1.54
N GLU A 40 11.92 13.95 2.69
CA GLU A 40 12.86 15.04 3.05
C GLU A 40 14.05 15.15 2.08
N LYS A 41 14.40 14.05 1.40
CA LYS A 41 15.55 13.97 0.48
C LYS A 41 15.16 13.82 -0.98
N HIS A 42 13.99 13.24 -1.25
CA HIS A 42 13.52 12.92 -2.59
C HIS A 42 12.16 13.54 -2.84
N GLN A 43 12.02 14.31 -3.92
CA GLN A 43 10.77 14.99 -4.24
C GLN A 43 9.69 14.04 -4.78
N ASN A 44 10.08 12.97 -5.47
CA ASN A 44 9.16 12.02 -6.09
C ASN A 44 9.42 10.61 -5.57
N ILE A 45 8.39 9.98 -5.00
CA ILE A 45 8.47 8.64 -4.41
C ILE A 45 7.39 7.77 -5.03
N VAL A 46 7.79 6.59 -5.50
CA VAL A 46 6.88 5.50 -5.87
C VAL A 46 7.01 4.41 -4.83
N ALA A 47 5.93 4.09 -4.14
CA ALA A 47 5.89 3.05 -3.11
C ALA A 47 4.98 1.90 -3.55
N PHE A 48 5.47 0.68 -3.41
CA PHE A 48 4.68 -0.54 -3.60
C PHE A 48 4.29 -1.08 -2.24
N VAL A 49 2.99 -1.19 -1.98
CA VAL A 49 2.44 -1.65 -0.70
C VAL A 49 1.38 -2.72 -0.92
N GLY A 50 1.15 -3.54 0.10
CA GLY A 50 0.02 -4.48 0.10
C GLY A 50 -1.30 -3.71 0.15
N ASP A 51 -2.32 -4.23 -0.56
CA ASP A 51 -3.64 -3.57 -0.72
C ASP A 51 -4.30 -3.22 0.63
N ALA A 52 -4.08 -4.06 1.64
CA ALA A 52 -4.53 -3.87 3.02
C ALA A 52 -4.06 -2.56 3.68
N HIS A 53 -2.96 -1.98 3.21
CA HIS A 53 -2.35 -0.78 3.78
C HIS A 53 -2.74 0.50 3.03
N VAL A 54 -3.24 0.38 1.80
CA VAL A 54 -3.45 1.51 0.88
C VAL A 54 -4.32 2.59 1.51
N VAL A 55 -5.51 2.23 1.99
CA VAL A 55 -6.48 3.18 2.56
C VAL A 55 -5.94 3.83 3.84
N GLY A 56 -5.35 3.02 4.74
CA GLY A 56 -4.81 3.52 6.01
C GLY A 56 -3.63 4.46 5.80
N MET A 57 -2.70 4.11 4.91
CA MET A 57 -1.54 4.96 4.60
C MET A 57 -1.94 6.24 3.86
N ALA A 58 -2.85 6.17 2.87
CA ALA A 58 -3.31 7.34 2.14
C ALA A 58 -3.95 8.39 3.06
N ARG A 59 -4.69 7.96 4.09
CA ARG A 59 -5.24 8.86 5.11
C ARG A 59 -4.16 9.53 5.97
N GLN A 60 -3.03 8.88 6.17
CA GLN A 60 -1.95 9.35 7.07
C GLN A 60 -0.88 10.17 6.36
N LEU A 61 -0.61 9.93 5.07
CA LEU A 61 0.47 10.57 4.33
C LEU A 61 0.34 12.10 4.24
N GLY A 62 -0.89 12.63 4.22
CA GLY A 62 -1.16 14.07 4.31
C GLY A 62 -0.57 14.92 3.16
N CYS A 63 -0.01 14.29 2.14
CA CYS A 63 0.56 14.91 0.95
C CYS A 63 -0.22 14.50 -0.30
N ASP A 64 0.03 15.18 -1.42
CA ASP A 64 -0.54 14.80 -2.71
C ASP A 64 -0.08 13.39 -3.10
N THR A 65 -1.01 12.43 -3.07
CA THR A 65 -0.72 11.00 -3.21
C THR A 65 -1.65 10.42 -4.27
N GLU A 66 -1.08 10.00 -5.39
CA GLU A 66 -1.81 9.20 -6.38
C GLU A 66 -1.78 7.71 -5.98
N VAL A 67 -2.97 7.12 -5.82
CA VAL A 67 -3.11 5.69 -5.55
C VAL A 67 -3.48 4.95 -6.84
N ILE A 68 -2.55 4.11 -7.32
CA ILE A 68 -2.78 3.22 -8.45
C ILE A 68 -2.81 1.78 -7.94
N ARG A 69 -4.00 1.17 -7.93
CA ARG A 69 -4.14 -0.25 -7.59
C ARG A 69 -3.55 -1.13 -8.68
N LEU A 70 -3.01 -2.28 -8.30
CA LEU A 70 -2.37 -3.21 -9.24
C LEU A 70 -3.34 -3.67 -10.34
N LYS A 71 -4.63 -3.91 -10.02
CA LYS A 71 -5.66 -4.19 -11.04
C LYS A 71 -5.73 -3.12 -12.13
N LYS A 72 -5.84 -1.86 -11.72
CA LYS A 72 -5.85 -0.71 -12.63
C LYS A 72 -4.55 -0.64 -13.43
N LEU A 73 -3.39 -0.84 -12.76
CA LEU A 73 -2.08 -0.83 -13.42
C LEU A 73 -1.95 -1.90 -14.51
N ARG A 74 -2.50 -3.11 -14.30
CA ARG A 74 -2.50 -4.19 -15.30
C ARG A 74 -3.40 -3.88 -16.51
N GLU A 75 -4.45 -3.10 -16.32
CA GLU A 75 -5.39 -2.70 -17.37
C GLU A 75 -4.92 -1.48 -18.16
N MET A 76 -3.96 -0.71 -17.60
CA MET A 76 -3.33 0.40 -18.31
C MET A 76 -2.58 -0.14 -19.53
N LYS A 77 -2.96 0.34 -20.72
CA LYS A 77 -2.19 0.06 -21.94
C LYS A 77 -0.86 0.79 -21.84
N ALA A 78 0.23 0.04 -21.72
CA ALA A 78 1.56 0.61 -21.86
C ALA A 78 1.76 1.02 -23.32
N GLU A 79 2.10 2.28 -23.58
CA GLU A 79 2.56 2.71 -24.91
C GLU A 79 3.97 2.17 -25.25
N SER A 80 4.63 1.43 -24.34
CA SER A 80 5.92 0.77 -24.58
C SER A 80 6.03 -0.63 -23.95
N ASN A 81 6.68 -1.55 -24.67
CA ASN A 81 6.79 -2.99 -24.38
C ASN A 81 7.74 -3.37 -23.23
N SER A 82 7.71 -2.68 -22.09
CA SER A 82 8.53 -3.04 -20.93
C SER A 82 7.78 -4.01 -19.99
N SER A 83 8.18 -5.28 -20.03
CA SER A 83 7.77 -6.30 -19.05
C SER A 83 8.65 -6.20 -17.80
N PHE A 84 8.04 -6.12 -16.61
CA PHE A 84 8.75 -6.13 -15.32
C PHE A 84 8.33 -7.37 -14.51
N SER A 85 9.31 -8.14 -14.04
CA SER A 85 9.08 -9.31 -13.18
C SER A 85 9.92 -9.21 -11.91
N ILE A 86 9.29 -9.39 -10.75
CA ILE A 86 9.96 -9.43 -9.45
C ILE A 86 10.14 -10.89 -9.08
N LYS A 87 11.39 -11.36 -8.98
CA LYS A 87 11.72 -12.64 -8.35
C LYS A 87 12.05 -12.36 -6.88
N PHE A 88 11.21 -12.82 -5.97
CA PHE A 88 11.57 -12.92 -4.57
C PHE A 88 12.49 -14.14 -4.40
N GLY A 89 13.77 -13.90 -4.13
CA GLY A 89 14.70 -14.96 -3.75
C GLY A 89 14.36 -15.49 -2.37
N GLY A 90 13.78 -16.68 -2.30
CA GLY A 90 13.65 -17.43 -1.06
C GLY A 90 15.00 -18.07 -0.72
N GLY A 91 15.45 -17.85 0.51
CA GLY A 91 16.43 -18.71 1.19
C GLY A 91 15.74 -19.88 1.85
#